data_AF-A0A8T8WW31-F1
#
_entry.id   AF-A0A8T8WW31-F1
#
_cell.length_a   1.000
_cell.length_b   1.000
_cell.length_c   1.000
_cell.angle_alpha   90.00
_cell.angle_beta   90.00
_cell.angle_gamma   90.00
#
_symmetry.space_group_name_H-M   'P 1'
#
loop_
_entity.id
_entity.type
_entity.pdbx_description
1 polymer ?
#
loop_
_entity_poly.entity_id
_entity_poly.type
_entity_poly.pdbx_seq_one_letter_code
_entity_poly.pdbx_strand_id
1 'polypeptide(L)'
;MTTVFYLSLLALLTTATSVQTANTTFSKRGSVLTDLSGGFCRSYQFGVNIANDVLYMVDLDGGLVPDDGNSSHNYMLQLDLSESFSMNDGANYKMSLVDAQIPVLKDQALWSSRDNSSLFLYGGRRASNISLDERVWRYGIQEGTWEVQETSAVPVRYDGGVNVNVPELQSAYWLGGYQDSSTTIAITDSRRVYATSMVEFNTTTGEIVELKAPVTPVQDGALVYIPVGEQGLLVFLGGETPSMVNGTNATMAVNSWNYVQVYDIASGSWYNQSTSGSVASRTQFCATVQHDPSSASYQIYVLGGADYHSQDVITDVDYLSIPSFKWYNAAGLSEGRMTLSCQAYGRQIFGVGGRLAWADDSDAGCYTMPAFVYDAQSEVVRSGFDPGLMTYSLSSATAADIKASPYPSSWASPALMELFVSQINTTSATASPSPTSTSGGGSQSHTGAIAGGVVGGVVGLALLLALGYFFLRRQRRAVPQTEESLPVAAGSWEKAELPTSGCTVSEVSGEAAASELESEQLMTRHELAGGNERVYELDAQGTGRR
;
A
#
# COMPACT_ATOMS: atom_id res chain seq x y z
N MET A 1 28.61 2.92 -98.81
CA MET A 1 27.92 3.17 -97.53
C MET A 1 27.79 1.82 -96.85
N THR A 2 28.29 1.50 -95.67
CA THR A 2 29.11 2.19 -94.65
C THR A 2 29.53 1.08 -93.67
N THR A 3 30.76 1.15 -93.18
CA THR A 3 31.47 0.23 -92.27
C THR A 3 31.11 0.47 -90.80
N VAL A 4 30.98 -0.57 -89.95
CA VAL A 4 31.16 -0.54 -88.46
C VAL A 4 31.41 -2.00 -88.00
N PHE A 5 32.54 -2.49 -87.47
CA PHE A 5 33.41 -2.21 -86.30
C PHE A 5 32.83 -2.55 -84.89
N TYR A 6 33.43 -3.57 -84.27
CA TYR A 6 33.42 -3.84 -82.82
C TYR A 6 34.16 -2.74 -82.05
N LEU A 7 33.73 -2.40 -80.82
CA LEU A 7 34.52 -2.44 -79.57
C LEU A 7 33.78 -1.82 -78.36
N SER A 8 33.65 -2.63 -77.30
CA SER A 8 33.99 -2.39 -75.88
C SER A 8 33.66 -1.09 -75.12
N LEU A 9 32.80 -1.27 -74.10
CA LEU A 9 32.99 -1.00 -72.65
C LEU A 9 32.90 0.43 -72.04
N LEU A 10 32.06 0.49 -70.98
CA LEU A 10 32.18 1.20 -69.69
C LEU A 10 31.43 2.54 -69.44
N ALA A 11 30.44 2.42 -68.55
CA ALA A 11 30.00 3.30 -67.44
C ALA A 11 29.77 4.81 -67.63
N LEU A 12 28.54 5.24 -67.34
CA LEU A 12 28.26 6.47 -66.59
C LEU A 12 27.04 6.26 -65.68
N LEU A 13 27.23 6.42 -64.36
CA LEU A 13 26.18 6.52 -63.36
C LEU A 13 25.41 7.83 -63.54
N THR A 14 24.08 7.77 -63.50
CA THR A 14 23.22 8.94 -63.24
C THR A 14 22.59 8.81 -61.87
N THR A 15 22.81 9.83 -61.04
CA THR A 15 22.21 10.04 -59.72
C THR A 15 20.73 10.38 -59.87
N ALA A 16 19.85 9.56 -59.31
CA ALA A 16 18.44 9.91 -59.07
C ALA A 16 18.26 10.15 -57.56
N THR A 17 18.04 11.41 -57.19
CA THR A 17 17.64 11.83 -55.85
C THR A 17 16.25 11.30 -55.54
N SER A 18 16.13 10.35 -54.62
CA SER A 18 14.86 9.98 -53.99
C SER A 18 14.54 11.02 -52.91
N VAL A 19 13.45 11.75 -53.12
CA VAL A 19 12.79 12.52 -52.05
C VAL A 19 12.22 11.51 -51.07
N GLN A 20 12.87 11.33 -49.92
CA GLN A 20 12.25 10.69 -48.76
C GLN A 20 11.12 11.61 -48.29
N THR A 21 9.88 11.26 -48.64
CA THR A 21 8.73 11.68 -47.85
C THR A 21 8.94 11.08 -46.47
N ALA A 22 9.31 11.93 -45.51
CA ALA A 22 9.26 11.61 -44.11
C ALA A 22 7.85 11.07 -43.81
N ASN A 23 7.77 9.79 -43.46
CA ASN A 23 6.63 9.26 -42.74
C ASN A 23 6.63 9.99 -41.40
N THR A 24 5.97 11.14 -41.35
CA THR A 24 5.40 11.66 -40.12
C THR A 24 4.48 10.56 -39.60
N THR A 25 4.98 9.81 -38.63
CA THR A 25 4.17 8.96 -37.76
C THR A 25 3.13 9.88 -37.15
N PHE A 26 1.94 9.87 -37.75
CA PHE A 26 0.75 10.41 -37.10
C PHE A 26 0.66 9.68 -35.76
N SER A 27 0.89 10.41 -34.67
CA SER A 27 0.60 9.96 -33.31
C SER A 27 -0.81 9.38 -33.33
N LYS A 28 -0.87 8.05 -33.20
CA LYS A 28 -2.11 7.34 -32.95
C LYS A 28 -2.68 7.98 -31.68
N ARG A 29 -3.87 8.57 -31.74
CA ARG A 29 -4.62 8.94 -30.53
C ARG A 29 -4.48 7.79 -29.54
N GLY A 30 -3.97 8.08 -28.34
CA GLY A 30 -3.62 7.08 -27.31
C GLY A 30 -4.69 6.02 -27.20
N SER A 31 -4.41 4.83 -27.73
CA SER A 31 -5.29 3.69 -27.55
C SER A 31 -5.12 3.23 -26.13
N VAL A 32 -6.23 3.04 -25.41
CA VAL A 32 -6.23 2.42 -24.09
C VAL A 32 -5.38 1.16 -24.12
N LEU A 33 -4.38 1.10 -23.25
CA LEU A 33 -3.49 -0.04 -23.18
C LEU A 33 -4.19 -1.23 -22.51
N THR A 34 -3.90 -2.42 -23.01
CA THR A 34 -4.41 -3.68 -22.46
C THR A 34 -3.36 -4.45 -21.67
N ASP A 35 -2.08 -4.08 -21.83
CA ASP A 35 -0.95 -4.63 -21.11
C ASP A 35 0.30 -3.71 -21.19
N LEU A 36 1.40 -4.13 -20.56
CA LEU A 36 2.66 -3.39 -20.53
C LEU A 36 3.66 -3.79 -21.64
N SER A 37 3.23 -4.41 -22.74
CA SER A 37 4.15 -4.79 -23.83
C SER A 37 4.85 -3.59 -24.46
N GLY A 38 4.23 -2.40 -24.38
CA GLY A 38 4.78 -1.12 -24.82
C GLY A 38 5.84 -0.51 -23.89
N GLY A 39 6.12 -1.18 -22.77
CA GLY A 39 7.11 -0.78 -21.80
C GLY A 39 6.54 -0.05 -20.59
N PHE A 40 7.38 0.03 -19.57
CA PHE A 40 7.11 0.66 -18.29
C PHE A 40 8.41 1.31 -17.80
N CYS A 41 8.31 2.49 -17.20
CA CYS A 41 9.37 3.10 -16.43
C CYS A 41 8.77 3.62 -15.14
N ARG A 42 9.12 2.93 -14.05
CA ARG A 42 8.84 3.25 -12.64
C ARG A 42 7.39 3.52 -12.27
N SER A 43 7.15 3.48 -10.97
CA SER A 43 6.02 4.05 -10.24
C SER A 43 6.45 4.07 -8.78
N TYR A 44 6.07 5.07 -8.00
CA TYR A 44 6.53 5.21 -6.62
C TYR A 44 5.88 4.15 -5.75
N GLN A 45 4.73 4.43 -5.14
CA GLN A 45 4.01 3.43 -4.38
C GLN A 45 2.74 3.02 -5.11
N PHE A 46 2.52 1.72 -5.20
CA PHE A 46 1.24 1.16 -5.65
C PHE A 46 0.40 0.78 -4.44
N GLY A 47 -0.92 0.88 -4.57
CA GLY A 47 -1.83 0.05 -3.81
C GLY A 47 -1.75 -1.39 -4.34
N VAL A 48 -1.39 -2.35 -3.48
CA VAL A 48 -1.12 -3.74 -3.90
C VAL A 48 -1.79 -4.75 -2.99
N ASN A 49 -2.48 -5.73 -3.58
CA ASN A 49 -3.05 -6.87 -2.86
C ASN A 49 -3.21 -8.09 -3.78
N ILE A 50 -3.30 -9.28 -3.18
CA ILE A 50 -3.62 -10.52 -3.88
C ILE A 50 -5.04 -10.95 -3.51
N ALA A 51 -5.87 -11.22 -4.51
CA ALA A 51 -7.20 -11.79 -4.33
C ALA A 51 -7.48 -12.79 -5.46
N ASN A 52 -8.00 -13.97 -5.13
CA ASN A 52 -8.29 -15.05 -6.10
C ASN A 52 -7.12 -15.36 -7.04
N ASP A 53 -5.93 -15.53 -6.48
CA ASP A 53 -4.70 -15.82 -7.23
C ASP A 53 -4.39 -14.75 -8.31
N VAL A 54 -4.80 -13.50 -8.09
CA VAL A 54 -4.44 -12.36 -8.94
C VAL A 54 -3.77 -11.29 -8.08
N LEU A 55 -2.58 -10.84 -8.49
CA LEU A 55 -1.92 -9.69 -7.91
C LEU A 55 -2.44 -8.42 -8.58
N TYR A 56 -3.16 -7.60 -7.82
CA TYR A 56 -3.69 -6.31 -8.25
C TYR A 56 -2.74 -5.18 -7.86
N MET A 57 -2.56 -4.23 -8.77
CA MET A 57 -1.79 -3.00 -8.53
C MET A 57 -2.56 -1.81 -9.07
N VAL A 58 -2.67 -0.75 -8.27
CA VAL A 58 -3.36 0.50 -8.62
C VAL A 58 -2.54 1.69 -8.13
N ASP A 59 -2.89 2.88 -8.60
CA ASP A 59 -2.24 4.16 -8.28
C ASP A 59 -0.81 4.26 -8.84
N LEU A 60 -0.71 4.42 -10.16
CA LEU A 60 0.54 4.68 -10.88
C LEU A 60 1.09 6.09 -10.54
N ASP A 61 1.68 6.26 -9.36
CA ASP A 61 2.30 7.54 -8.98
C ASP A 61 3.67 7.74 -9.64
N GLY A 62 3.80 8.81 -10.42
CA GLY A 62 5.06 9.17 -11.08
C GLY A 62 5.50 8.14 -12.12
N GLY A 63 4.60 7.22 -12.50
CA GLY A 63 4.89 6.16 -13.44
C GLY A 63 4.79 6.61 -14.89
N LEU A 64 5.77 6.17 -15.68
CA LEU A 64 5.85 6.46 -17.11
C LEU A 64 5.49 5.18 -17.87
N VAL A 65 4.40 5.22 -18.62
CA VAL A 65 4.02 4.15 -19.55
C VAL A 65 4.20 4.69 -20.98
N PRO A 66 5.37 4.46 -21.62
CA PRO A 66 5.77 5.20 -22.82
C PRO A 66 4.75 5.15 -23.97
N ASP A 67 4.08 4.02 -24.15
CA ASP A 67 3.16 3.77 -25.26
C ASP A 67 1.72 4.27 -25.02
N ASP A 68 1.38 4.72 -23.81
CA ASP A 68 0.02 5.16 -23.49
C ASP A 68 -0.35 6.47 -24.21
N GLY A 69 0.60 7.40 -24.29
CA GLY A 69 0.43 8.69 -24.97
C GLY A 69 -0.60 9.63 -24.31
N ASN A 70 -1.20 9.27 -23.17
CA ASN A 70 -2.14 10.09 -22.42
C ASN A 70 -1.93 9.98 -20.90
N SER A 71 -1.17 10.92 -20.33
CA SER A 71 -0.85 10.95 -18.90
C SER A 71 -2.05 11.15 -17.95
N SER A 72 -3.28 11.29 -18.48
CA SER A 72 -4.49 11.36 -17.65
C SER A 72 -5.12 9.99 -17.39
N HIS A 73 -4.67 8.93 -18.08
CA HIS A 73 -5.15 7.58 -17.80
C HIS A 73 -4.64 7.10 -16.43
N ASN A 74 -5.55 6.51 -15.66
CA ASN A 74 -5.21 5.76 -14.46
C ASN A 74 -5.53 4.28 -14.72
N TYR A 75 -4.58 3.39 -14.47
CA TYR A 75 -4.72 1.98 -14.78
C TYR A 75 -4.68 1.11 -13.53
N MET A 76 -5.50 0.07 -13.54
CA MET A 76 -5.33 -1.11 -12.70
C MET A 76 -4.55 -2.15 -13.47
N LEU A 77 -3.47 -2.66 -12.86
CA LEU A 77 -2.66 -3.75 -13.38
C LEU A 77 -3.03 -5.05 -12.66
N GLN A 78 -2.97 -6.16 -13.39
CA GLN A 78 -3.28 -7.50 -12.89
C GLN A 78 -2.24 -8.50 -13.40
N LEU A 79 -1.75 -9.35 -12.50
CA LEU A 79 -0.97 -10.54 -12.84
C LEU A 79 -1.72 -11.79 -12.36
N ASP A 80 -1.96 -12.72 -13.27
CA ASP A 80 -2.55 -14.03 -12.95
C ASP A 80 -1.48 -14.94 -12.33
N LEU A 81 -1.67 -15.30 -11.06
CA LEU A 81 -0.78 -16.13 -10.26
C LEU A 81 -1.19 -17.61 -10.29
N SER A 82 -2.17 -18.00 -11.10
CA SER A 82 -2.57 -19.41 -11.26
C SER A 82 -1.63 -20.19 -12.19
N GLU A 83 -0.85 -19.48 -13.02
CA GLU A 83 0.09 -20.05 -13.98
C GLU A 83 1.51 -19.47 -13.80
N SER A 84 2.52 -20.18 -14.31
CA SER A 84 3.89 -19.67 -14.34
C SER A 84 4.05 -18.61 -15.43
N PHE A 85 4.76 -17.52 -15.14
CA PHE A 85 5.02 -16.47 -16.12
C PHE A 85 6.38 -15.79 -15.92
N SER A 86 6.86 -15.11 -16.97
CA SER A 86 8.08 -14.29 -16.91
C SER A 86 7.77 -12.94 -16.28
N MET A 87 8.53 -12.55 -15.26
CA MET A 87 8.41 -11.23 -14.63
C MET A 87 8.77 -10.08 -15.58
N ASN A 88 9.55 -10.39 -16.64
CA ASN A 88 10.10 -9.44 -17.59
C ASN A 88 9.29 -9.31 -18.89
N ASP A 89 8.14 -9.98 -18.99
CA ASP A 89 7.28 -9.92 -20.16
C ASP A 89 6.03 -9.09 -19.85
N GLY A 90 5.94 -7.92 -20.50
CA GLY A 90 4.90 -6.92 -20.30
C GLY A 90 3.50 -7.41 -20.65
N ALA A 91 3.39 -8.42 -21.53
CA ALA A 91 2.12 -9.00 -21.92
C ALA A 91 1.40 -9.72 -20.76
N ASN A 92 2.14 -10.09 -19.70
CA ASN A 92 1.56 -10.72 -18.51
C ASN A 92 0.84 -9.72 -17.61
N TYR A 93 1.26 -8.46 -17.61
CA TYR A 93 0.67 -7.40 -16.80
C TYR A 93 -0.57 -6.84 -17.50
N LYS A 94 -1.74 -7.42 -17.25
CA LYS A 94 -2.99 -6.94 -17.86
C LYS A 94 -3.37 -5.58 -17.30
N MET A 95 -3.82 -4.69 -18.18
CA MET A 95 -4.19 -3.32 -17.84
C MET A 95 -5.67 -3.07 -18.15
N SER A 96 -6.31 -2.35 -17.25
CA SER A 96 -7.66 -1.83 -17.43
C SER A 96 -7.72 -0.40 -16.89
N LEU A 97 -8.50 0.47 -17.54
CA LEU A 97 -8.69 1.83 -17.02
C LEU A 97 -9.52 1.78 -15.75
N VAL A 98 -9.05 2.53 -14.75
CA VAL A 98 -9.87 2.88 -13.60
C VAL A 98 -10.92 3.89 -14.05
N ASP A 99 -12.15 3.74 -13.57
CA ASP A 99 -13.27 4.62 -13.93
C ASP A 99 -12.94 6.09 -13.59
N ALA A 100 -13.27 7.01 -14.49
CA ALA A 100 -13.00 8.43 -14.35
C ALA A 100 -13.71 9.09 -13.16
N GLN A 101 -14.76 8.45 -12.61
CA GLN A 101 -15.40 8.92 -11.37
C GLN A 101 -14.55 8.66 -10.12
N ILE A 102 -13.58 7.74 -10.21
CA ILE A 102 -12.67 7.41 -9.12
C ILE A 102 -11.58 8.47 -9.07
N PRO A 103 -11.38 9.14 -7.93
CA PRO A 103 -10.33 10.12 -7.79
C PRO A 103 -8.97 9.47 -8.03
N VAL A 104 -8.11 10.14 -8.79
CA VAL A 104 -6.71 9.71 -8.97
C VAL A 104 -5.93 10.15 -7.74
N LEU A 105 -5.99 9.32 -6.70
CA LEU A 105 -5.20 9.47 -5.49
C LEU A 105 -3.91 8.64 -5.61
N LYS A 106 -2.94 8.96 -4.77
CA LYS A 106 -1.61 8.36 -4.73
C LYS A 106 -1.39 7.77 -3.33
N ASP A 107 -0.53 6.76 -3.23
CA ASP A 107 -0.12 6.16 -1.96
C ASP A 107 -1.30 5.56 -1.16
N GLN A 108 -2.32 5.04 -1.86
CA GLN A 108 -3.45 4.39 -1.19
C GLN A 108 -3.11 2.94 -0.82
N ALA A 109 -3.77 2.46 0.22
CA ALA A 109 -3.83 1.04 0.50
C ALA A 109 -4.85 0.36 -0.42
N LEU A 110 -4.55 -0.89 -0.79
CA LEU A 110 -5.49 -1.79 -1.46
C LEU A 110 -5.75 -2.99 -0.55
N TRP A 111 -6.99 -3.21 -0.16
CA TRP A 111 -7.40 -4.29 0.74
C TRP A 111 -8.39 -5.23 0.05
N SER A 112 -8.39 -6.51 0.38
CA SER A 112 -9.35 -7.49 -0.15
C SER A 112 -10.37 -7.93 0.91
N SER A 113 -11.55 -8.33 0.44
CA SER A 113 -12.56 -9.01 1.25
C SER A 113 -12.16 -10.47 1.50
N ARG A 114 -12.70 -11.07 2.57
CA ARG A 114 -12.45 -12.47 2.94
C ARG A 114 -12.73 -13.50 1.85
N ASP A 115 -13.78 -13.25 1.07
CA ASP A 115 -14.21 -14.10 -0.03
C ASP A 115 -13.50 -13.78 -1.35
N ASN A 116 -12.52 -12.87 -1.32
CA ASN A 116 -11.79 -12.36 -2.49
C ASN A 116 -12.71 -11.82 -3.60
N SER A 117 -13.94 -11.41 -3.29
CA SER A 117 -14.87 -10.86 -4.28
C SER A 117 -14.64 -9.37 -4.56
N SER A 118 -14.01 -8.67 -3.60
CA SER A 118 -13.94 -7.21 -3.60
C SER A 118 -12.56 -6.70 -3.19
N LEU A 119 -12.17 -5.56 -3.77
CA LEU A 119 -11.02 -4.77 -3.33
C LEU A 119 -11.49 -3.40 -2.82
N PHE A 120 -10.75 -2.81 -1.88
CA PHE A 120 -11.07 -1.54 -1.25
C PHE A 120 -9.87 -0.59 -1.30
N LEU A 121 -10.12 0.67 -1.66
CA LEU A 121 -9.13 1.75 -1.64
C LEU A 121 -9.31 2.63 -0.41
N TYR A 122 -8.21 2.87 0.31
CA TYR A 122 -8.20 3.70 1.52
C TYR A 122 -6.91 4.54 1.61
N GLY A 123 -7.02 5.74 2.20
CA GLY A 123 -5.85 6.57 2.52
C GLY A 123 -5.22 7.24 1.30
N GLY A 124 -3.98 7.68 1.41
CA GLY A 124 -3.25 8.33 0.33
C GLY A 124 -3.61 9.81 0.13
N ARG A 125 -3.00 10.43 -0.88
CA ARG A 125 -3.03 11.88 -1.11
C ARG A 125 -3.45 12.24 -2.53
N ARG A 126 -3.96 13.46 -2.71
CA ARG A 126 -4.26 13.99 -4.05
C ARG A 126 -3.02 14.58 -4.72
N ALA A 127 -3.02 14.59 -6.05
CA ALA A 127 -2.20 15.54 -6.81
C ALA A 127 -2.83 16.95 -6.79
N SER A 128 -2.00 17.99 -6.91
CA SER A 128 -2.46 19.38 -7.07
C SER A 128 -3.46 19.46 -8.23
N ASN A 129 -4.63 20.07 -7.99
CA ASN A 129 -5.78 20.24 -8.91
C ASN A 129 -6.84 19.12 -8.95
N ILE A 130 -6.73 18.07 -8.13
CA ILE A 130 -7.78 17.05 -8.01
C ILE A 130 -8.72 17.38 -6.83
N SER A 131 -10.03 17.18 -7.00
CA SER A 131 -10.99 17.30 -5.90
C SER A 131 -10.72 16.20 -4.87
N LEU A 132 -10.61 16.58 -3.59
CA LEU A 132 -10.48 15.57 -2.54
C LEU A 132 -11.76 14.72 -2.50
N ASP A 133 -11.59 13.42 -2.43
CA ASP A 133 -12.64 12.47 -2.12
C ASP A 133 -12.33 11.89 -0.73
N GLU A 134 -13.31 11.79 0.15
CA GLU A 134 -13.14 11.21 1.49
C GLU A 134 -13.71 9.79 1.57
N ARG A 135 -14.27 9.26 0.46
CA ARG A 135 -14.92 7.95 0.42
C ARG A 135 -13.91 6.81 0.34
N VAL A 136 -14.39 5.63 0.75
CA VAL A 136 -13.79 4.33 0.43
C VAL A 136 -14.41 3.85 -0.88
N TRP A 137 -13.57 3.45 -1.83
CA TRP A 137 -14.02 2.88 -3.11
C TRP A 137 -13.86 1.37 -3.08
N ARG A 138 -14.88 0.66 -3.56
CA ARG A 138 -14.91 -0.79 -3.68
C ARG A 138 -14.90 -1.19 -5.14
N TYR A 139 -14.04 -2.13 -5.50
CA TYR A 139 -14.01 -2.77 -6.82
C TYR A 139 -14.57 -4.19 -6.70
N GLY A 140 -15.65 -4.49 -7.42
CA GLY A 140 -16.17 -5.84 -7.58
C GLY A 140 -15.35 -6.61 -8.62
N ILE A 141 -14.64 -7.65 -8.20
CA ILE A 141 -13.70 -8.39 -9.06
C ILE A 141 -14.44 -9.10 -10.20
N GLN A 142 -15.60 -9.70 -9.92
CA GLN A 142 -16.36 -10.43 -10.92
C GLN A 142 -17.04 -9.48 -11.93
N GLU A 143 -17.57 -8.37 -11.44
CA GLU A 143 -18.28 -7.37 -12.24
C GLU A 143 -17.32 -6.49 -13.03
N GLY A 144 -16.10 -6.29 -12.53
CA GLY A 144 -15.12 -5.36 -13.09
C GLY A 144 -15.50 -3.90 -12.90
N THR A 145 -16.23 -3.57 -11.84
CA THR A 145 -16.82 -2.24 -11.62
C THR A 145 -16.47 -1.66 -10.26
N TRP A 146 -16.34 -0.33 -10.23
CA TRP A 146 -16.13 0.44 -9.01
C TRP A 146 -17.44 1.01 -8.49
N GLU A 147 -17.59 1.04 -7.17
CA GLU A 147 -18.69 1.68 -6.46
C GLU A 147 -18.21 2.29 -5.13
N VAL A 148 -18.98 3.23 -4.60
CA VAL A 148 -18.71 3.79 -3.27
C VAL A 148 -19.09 2.76 -2.21
N GLN A 149 -18.18 2.48 -1.28
CA GLN A 149 -18.47 1.70 -0.10
C GLN A 149 -19.12 2.58 0.96
N GLU A 150 -20.35 2.25 1.35
CA GLU A 150 -20.99 2.87 2.50
C GLU A 150 -20.22 2.54 3.78
N THR A 151 -19.95 3.56 4.59
CA THR A 151 -19.11 3.44 5.80
C THR A 151 -19.85 3.97 7.02
N SER A 152 -19.51 3.44 8.21
CA SER A 152 -20.15 3.87 9.46
C SER A 152 -19.78 5.30 9.88
N ALA A 153 -18.69 5.84 9.33
CA ALA A 153 -18.19 7.19 9.56
C ALA A 153 -17.39 7.68 8.34
N VAL A 154 -17.19 9.00 8.23
CA VAL A 154 -16.33 9.57 7.18
C VAL A 154 -14.88 9.14 7.47
N PRO A 155 -14.21 8.44 6.53
CA PRO A 155 -12.83 8.00 6.67
C PRO A 155 -11.85 9.16 6.91
N VAL A 156 -10.92 9.01 7.85
CA VAL A 156 -9.80 9.94 7.99
C VAL A 156 -8.68 9.55 7.03
N ARG A 157 -8.41 10.42 6.06
CA ARG A 157 -7.40 10.15 5.02
C ARG A 157 -6.00 10.52 5.52
N TYR A 158 -5.11 9.53 5.60
CA TYR A 158 -3.71 9.69 5.97
C TYR A 158 -2.78 9.36 4.80
N ASP A 159 -1.62 10.01 4.80
CA ASP A 159 -0.50 9.75 3.90
C ASP A 159 0.76 9.35 4.70
N GLY A 160 1.69 8.62 4.09
CA GLY A 160 2.92 8.12 4.74
C GLY A 160 2.69 7.08 5.85
N GLY A 161 1.45 6.62 6.04
CA GLY A 161 1.14 5.58 7.00
C GLY A 161 1.46 4.17 6.47
N VAL A 162 1.33 3.19 7.34
CA VAL A 162 1.54 1.78 7.00
C VAL A 162 0.25 1.00 7.14
N ASN A 163 0.07 -0.05 6.35
CA ASN A 163 -1.18 -0.79 6.35
C ASN A 163 -0.96 -2.29 6.19
N VAL A 164 -1.96 -3.06 6.62
CA VAL A 164 -2.03 -4.51 6.43
C VAL A 164 -3.48 -4.94 6.26
N ASN A 165 -3.70 -5.94 5.41
CA ASN A 165 -5.00 -6.55 5.20
C ASN A 165 -5.03 -7.95 5.84
N VAL A 166 -6.09 -8.24 6.58
CA VAL A 166 -6.28 -9.52 7.28
C VAL A 166 -7.66 -10.10 6.91
N PRO A 167 -7.81 -10.67 5.70
CA PRO A 167 -9.09 -11.11 5.18
C PRO A 167 -9.82 -12.13 6.08
N GLU A 168 -9.09 -12.99 6.78
CA GLU A 168 -9.62 -14.00 7.72
C GLU A 168 -10.38 -13.39 8.90
N LEU A 169 -9.99 -12.18 9.33
CA LEU A 169 -10.68 -11.39 10.35
C LEU A 169 -11.72 -10.44 9.75
N GLN A 170 -11.76 -10.32 8.42
CA GLN A 170 -12.54 -9.29 7.71
C GLN A 170 -12.13 -7.87 8.11
N SER A 171 -10.88 -7.69 8.53
CA SER A 171 -10.34 -6.41 8.98
C SER A 171 -9.13 -6.00 8.14
N ALA A 172 -9.00 -4.71 7.93
CA ALA A 172 -7.78 -4.08 7.43
C ALA A 172 -7.39 -2.94 8.36
N TYR A 173 -6.09 -2.73 8.51
CA TYR A 173 -5.55 -1.79 9.47
C TYR A 173 -4.65 -0.77 8.79
N TRP A 174 -4.74 0.49 9.22
CA TRP A 174 -3.84 1.57 8.84
C TRP A 174 -3.28 2.23 10.09
N LEU A 175 -1.96 2.28 10.23
CA LEU A 175 -1.25 2.87 11.36
C LEU A 175 -0.40 4.06 10.93
N GLY A 176 -0.51 5.16 11.67
CA GLY A 176 0.39 6.29 11.51
C GLY A 176 0.13 7.13 10.25
N GLY A 177 1.15 7.86 9.82
CA GLY A 177 1.06 8.84 8.75
C GLY A 177 0.60 10.22 9.24
N TYR A 178 0.18 11.07 8.31
CA TYR A 178 -0.24 12.43 8.59
C TYR A 178 -1.37 12.93 7.69
N GLN A 179 -2.06 13.97 8.16
CA GLN A 179 -2.92 14.83 7.37
C GLN A 179 -2.21 16.11 6.99
N ASP A 180 -2.41 16.57 5.75
CA ASP A 180 -1.97 17.87 5.26
C ASP A 180 -2.95 18.39 4.19
N SER A 181 -2.58 19.44 3.47
CA SER A 181 -3.43 20.03 2.41
C SER A 181 -3.70 19.12 1.20
N SER A 182 -2.96 18.01 1.07
CA SER A 182 -3.14 16.99 0.04
C SER A 182 -4.08 15.86 0.46
N THR A 183 -4.32 15.69 1.76
CA THR A 183 -5.22 14.65 2.30
C THR A 183 -6.49 15.24 2.93
N THR A 184 -6.48 16.52 3.31
CA THR A 184 -7.58 17.15 4.06
C THR A 184 -7.82 18.59 3.59
N ILE A 185 -9.01 18.89 3.06
CA ILE A 185 -9.36 20.22 2.52
C ILE A 185 -9.29 21.33 3.59
N ALA A 186 -9.60 21.01 4.84
CA ALA A 186 -9.57 21.97 5.94
C ALA A 186 -8.15 22.47 6.29
N ILE A 187 -7.10 21.77 5.82
CA ILE A 187 -5.71 22.19 5.99
C ILE A 187 -5.30 23.00 4.76
N THR A 188 -5.12 24.31 4.94
CA THR A 188 -4.82 25.24 3.84
C THR A 188 -3.41 25.82 3.87
N ASP A 189 -2.59 25.43 4.85
CA ASP A 189 -1.18 25.80 4.94
C ASP A 189 -0.28 24.55 4.84
N SER A 190 1.02 24.72 5.11
CA SER A 190 2.00 23.63 5.04
C SER A 190 2.07 22.77 6.31
N ARG A 191 1.09 22.84 7.22
CA ARG A 191 1.13 22.06 8.46
C ARG A 191 0.84 20.60 8.17
N ARG A 192 1.51 19.72 8.92
CA ARG A 192 1.17 18.30 9.01
C ARG A 192 0.57 18.01 10.38
N VAL A 193 -0.47 17.18 10.40
CA VAL A 193 -1.11 16.66 11.60
C VAL A 193 -0.92 15.15 11.61
N TYR A 194 0.04 14.68 12.40
CA TYR A 194 0.42 13.27 12.47
C TYR A 194 -0.60 12.44 13.26
N ALA A 195 -0.89 11.25 12.74
CA ALA A 195 -1.82 10.33 13.35
C ALA A 195 -1.29 9.81 14.69
N THR A 196 -2.19 9.73 15.67
CA THR A 196 -1.92 9.10 16.99
C THR A 196 -2.84 7.90 17.23
N SER A 197 -3.54 7.49 16.18
CA SER A 197 -4.49 6.39 16.14
C SER A 197 -4.11 5.40 15.04
N MET A 198 -4.72 4.23 15.12
CA MET A 198 -4.74 3.21 14.09
C MET A 198 -6.18 3.07 13.62
N VAL A 199 -6.41 3.08 12.32
CA VAL A 199 -7.73 2.83 11.75
C VAL A 199 -7.91 1.34 11.53
N GLU A 200 -9.05 0.80 11.95
CA GLU A 200 -9.54 -0.51 11.56
C GLU A 200 -10.75 -0.33 10.63
N PHE A 201 -10.72 -1.02 9.49
CA PHE A 201 -11.80 -1.06 8.51
C PHE A 201 -12.30 -2.50 8.36
N ASN A 202 -13.60 -2.71 8.58
CA ASN A 202 -14.23 -4.00 8.34
C ASN A 202 -14.60 -4.15 6.85
N THR A 203 -13.94 -5.06 6.16
CA THR A 203 -14.07 -5.29 4.70
C THR A 203 -15.38 -5.97 4.30
N THR A 204 -16.32 -6.13 5.23
CA THR A 204 -17.66 -6.70 4.99
C THR A 204 -18.77 -5.74 5.37
N THR A 205 -18.69 -5.09 6.53
CA THR A 205 -19.74 -4.18 7.01
C THR A 205 -19.50 -2.73 6.60
N GLY A 206 -18.27 -2.37 6.22
CA GLY A 206 -17.87 -0.98 6.01
C GLY A 206 -17.69 -0.19 7.32
N GLU A 207 -17.68 -0.88 8.47
CA GLU A 207 -17.43 -0.24 9.76
C GLU A 207 -15.98 0.28 9.84
N ILE A 208 -15.83 1.54 10.25
CA ILE A 208 -14.54 2.18 10.51
C ILE A 208 -14.44 2.50 12.00
N VAL A 209 -13.34 2.09 12.61
CA VAL A 209 -13.02 2.35 14.02
C VAL A 209 -11.64 2.97 14.12
N GLU A 210 -11.53 4.06 14.89
CA GLU A 210 -10.22 4.59 15.32
C GLU A 210 -9.81 3.99 16.66
N LEU A 211 -8.76 3.19 16.62
CA LEU A 211 -8.13 2.56 17.76
C LEU A 211 -6.98 3.42 18.25
N LYS A 212 -6.76 3.42 19.57
CA LYS A 212 -5.63 4.13 20.15
C LYS A 212 -4.31 3.44 19.74
N ALA A 213 -3.39 4.20 19.14
CA ALA A 213 -2.03 3.75 18.88
C ALA A 213 -1.07 4.23 20.00
N PRO A 214 0.18 3.73 20.05
CA PRO A 214 1.19 4.26 20.94
C PRO A 214 1.41 5.75 20.66
N VAL A 215 1.73 6.52 21.72
CA VAL A 215 1.69 7.99 21.72
C VAL A 215 2.59 8.64 20.66
N THR A 216 3.66 7.95 20.23
CA THR A 216 4.58 8.47 19.23
C THR A 216 4.04 8.16 17.83
N PRO A 217 3.72 9.17 17.00
CA PRO A 217 3.36 8.94 15.62
C PRO A 217 4.49 8.27 14.84
N VAL A 218 4.12 7.53 13.80
CA VAL A 218 5.04 6.77 12.96
C VAL A 218 4.66 6.94 11.49
N GLN A 219 5.62 6.79 10.59
CA GLN A 219 5.40 6.78 9.13
C GLN A 219 6.50 5.97 8.43
N ASP A 220 6.25 5.59 7.17
CA ASP A 220 7.21 4.96 6.24
C ASP A 220 7.93 3.70 6.79
N GLY A 221 7.30 3.00 7.73
CA GLY A 221 7.74 1.70 8.25
C GLY A 221 7.05 0.53 7.55
N ALA A 222 6.86 -0.57 8.28
CA ALA A 222 6.00 -1.67 7.83
C ALA A 222 5.09 -2.16 8.97
N LEU A 223 3.90 -2.64 8.59
CA LEU A 223 2.94 -3.29 9.49
C LEU A 223 2.63 -4.68 8.91
N VAL A 224 2.77 -5.72 9.71
CA VAL A 224 2.48 -7.09 9.29
C VAL A 224 1.57 -7.80 10.30
N TYR A 225 0.81 -8.78 9.82
CA TYR A 225 -0.05 -9.63 10.64
C TYR A 225 0.59 -10.98 10.89
N ILE A 226 0.47 -11.49 12.12
CA ILE A 226 0.88 -12.85 12.49
C ILE A 226 -0.28 -13.52 13.26
N PRO A 227 -0.72 -14.73 12.87
CA PRO A 227 -1.84 -15.42 13.50
C PRO A 227 -1.44 -16.11 14.82
N VAL A 228 -0.97 -15.33 15.79
CA VAL A 228 -0.64 -15.76 17.16
C VAL A 228 -1.56 -15.08 18.17
N GLY A 229 -2.03 -15.83 19.17
CA GLY A 229 -3.05 -15.35 20.10
C GLY A 229 -4.46 -15.62 19.58
N GLU A 230 -5.48 -15.04 20.21
CA GLU A 230 -6.89 -15.34 19.90
C GLU A 230 -7.34 -14.76 18.55
N GLN A 231 -6.91 -13.53 18.24
CA GLN A 231 -7.24 -12.85 16.98
C GLN A 231 -5.99 -12.56 16.12
N GLY A 232 -4.79 -12.81 16.64
CA GLY A 232 -3.54 -12.48 15.97
C GLY A 232 -2.87 -11.22 16.52
N LEU A 233 -1.68 -10.96 15.99
CA LEU A 233 -0.83 -9.83 16.34
C LEU A 233 -0.61 -8.96 15.10
N LEU A 234 -0.57 -7.64 15.30
CA LEU A 234 0.06 -6.72 14.36
C LEU A 234 1.46 -6.37 14.85
N VAL A 235 2.44 -6.38 13.96
CA VAL A 235 3.83 -6.04 14.28
C VAL A 235 4.25 -4.86 13.42
N PHE A 236 4.53 -3.74 14.06
CA PHE A 236 5.07 -2.54 13.43
C PHE A 236 6.58 -2.42 13.68
N LEU A 237 7.31 -2.04 12.64
CA LEU A 237 8.76 -1.87 12.68
C LEU A 237 9.26 -0.79 11.70
N GLY A 238 10.40 -0.18 12.05
CA GLY A 238 11.14 0.74 11.18
C GLY A 238 10.48 2.09 10.95
N GLY A 239 10.87 2.76 9.85
CA GLY A 239 10.36 4.06 9.44
C GLY A 239 10.91 5.22 10.28
N GLU A 240 10.17 6.33 10.32
CA GLU A 240 10.53 7.50 11.13
C GLU A 240 9.42 7.94 12.09
N THR A 241 9.84 8.80 13.01
CA THR A 241 8.99 9.46 14.00
C THR A 241 9.15 10.97 13.88
N PRO A 242 8.05 11.75 13.85
CA PRO A 242 8.12 13.20 13.79
C PRO A 242 8.46 13.79 15.17
N SER A 243 9.17 14.92 15.20
CA SER A 243 9.48 15.65 16.44
C SER A 243 8.28 16.34 17.09
N MET A 244 7.16 16.44 16.36
CA MET A 244 5.92 17.05 16.84
C MET A 244 4.70 16.44 16.14
N VAL A 245 3.57 16.39 16.85
CA VAL A 245 2.30 15.84 16.32
C VAL A 245 1.61 16.80 15.35
N ASN A 246 1.71 18.11 15.57
CA ASN A 246 1.03 19.10 14.73
C ASN A 246 1.90 20.34 14.56
N GLY A 247 2.29 20.64 13.32
CA GLY A 247 3.08 21.82 13.00
C GLY A 247 3.58 21.84 11.56
N THR A 248 4.29 22.90 11.20
CA THR A 248 4.79 23.16 9.83
C THR A 248 6.25 22.75 9.61
N ASN A 249 7.00 22.47 10.67
CA ASN A 249 8.45 22.23 10.63
C ASN A 249 8.83 20.98 11.45
N ALA A 250 8.05 19.92 11.35
CA ALA A 250 8.40 18.65 11.99
C ALA A 250 9.69 18.11 11.38
N THR A 251 10.65 17.73 12.23
CA THR A 251 11.86 17.00 11.82
C THR A 251 11.64 15.52 12.04
N MET A 252 12.11 14.66 11.14
CA MET A 252 11.99 13.21 11.32
C MET A 252 13.22 12.64 12.01
N ALA A 253 13.00 11.69 12.90
CA ALA A 253 14.04 10.86 13.50
C ALA A 253 13.77 9.39 13.14
N VAL A 254 14.81 8.69 12.71
CA VAL A 254 14.73 7.25 12.40
C VAL A 254 14.24 6.50 13.63
N ASN A 255 13.21 5.67 13.44
CA ASN A 255 12.68 4.84 14.51
C ASN A 255 13.70 3.78 14.94
N SER A 256 13.62 3.32 16.19
CA SER A 256 14.56 2.32 16.69
C SER A 256 14.32 0.96 16.05
N TRP A 257 15.39 0.30 15.63
CA TRP A 257 15.37 -1.09 15.15
C TRP A 257 15.72 -2.12 16.24
N ASN A 258 15.99 -1.64 17.46
CA ASN A 258 16.26 -2.47 18.64
C ASN A 258 15.00 -3.01 19.32
N TYR A 259 13.81 -2.61 18.84
CA TYR A 259 12.54 -3.15 19.28
C TYR A 259 11.53 -3.11 18.13
N VAL A 260 10.47 -3.90 18.26
CA VAL A 260 9.26 -3.80 17.44
C VAL A 260 8.06 -3.47 18.32
N GLN A 261 7.06 -2.82 17.73
CA GLN A 261 5.80 -2.56 18.43
C GLN A 261 4.83 -3.67 18.06
N VAL A 262 4.37 -4.43 19.06
CA VAL A 262 3.43 -5.55 18.91
C VAL A 262 2.08 -5.12 19.44
N TYR A 263 1.05 -5.20 18.62
CA TYR A 263 -0.34 -5.00 19.00
C TYR A 263 -1.05 -6.35 19.06
N ASP A 264 -1.56 -6.72 20.24
CA ASP A 264 -2.46 -7.86 20.38
C ASP A 264 -3.89 -7.41 20.11
N ILE A 265 -4.47 -7.93 19.01
CA ILE A 265 -5.78 -7.52 18.51
C ILE A 265 -6.87 -7.84 19.54
N ALA A 266 -6.80 -9.01 20.18
CA ALA A 266 -7.85 -9.47 21.09
C ALA A 266 -7.94 -8.63 22.37
N SER A 267 -6.79 -8.23 22.93
CA SER A 267 -6.74 -7.41 24.14
C SER A 267 -6.69 -5.91 23.87
N GLY A 268 -6.46 -5.50 22.62
CA GLY A 268 -6.25 -4.10 22.24
C GLY A 268 -5.00 -3.47 22.86
N SER A 269 -3.98 -4.27 23.17
CA SER A 269 -2.80 -3.84 23.92
C SER A 269 -1.54 -3.74 23.05
N TRP A 270 -0.75 -2.70 23.29
CA TRP A 270 0.54 -2.46 22.62
C TRP A 270 1.73 -2.81 23.52
N TYR A 271 2.77 -3.39 22.92
CA TYR A 271 4.00 -3.79 23.59
C TYR A 271 5.22 -3.36 22.78
N ASN A 272 6.22 -2.77 23.42
CA ASN A 272 7.52 -2.51 22.80
C ASN A 272 8.47 -3.66 23.12
N GLN A 273 8.52 -4.66 22.23
CA GLN A 273 9.32 -5.86 22.41
C GLN A 273 10.72 -5.67 21.83
N SER A 274 11.73 -5.69 22.70
CA SER A 274 13.13 -5.63 22.27
C SER A 274 13.51 -6.78 21.36
N THR A 275 14.32 -6.46 20.37
CA THR A 275 14.90 -7.41 19.43
C THR A 275 16.38 -7.66 19.72
N SER A 276 16.94 -8.70 19.13
CA SER A 276 18.36 -9.03 19.16
C SER A 276 18.88 -9.31 17.75
N GLY A 277 20.19 -9.46 17.58
CA GLY A 277 20.82 -9.57 16.27
C GLY A 277 21.17 -8.20 15.68
N SER A 278 21.43 -8.16 14.38
CA SER A 278 21.83 -6.95 13.66
C SER A 278 20.97 -6.77 12.43
N VAL A 279 20.56 -5.53 12.16
CA VAL A 279 19.74 -5.13 11.02
C VAL A 279 20.05 -3.67 10.72
N ALA A 280 20.08 -3.30 9.44
CA ALA A 280 20.23 -1.90 9.05
C ALA A 280 18.91 -1.15 9.25
N SER A 281 19.00 0.07 9.81
CA SER A 281 17.83 0.94 9.89
C SER A 281 17.41 1.41 8.50
N ARG A 282 16.11 1.38 8.22
CA ARG A 282 15.59 1.78 6.93
C ARG A 282 14.22 2.44 7.01
N THR A 283 13.93 3.23 5.99
CA THR A 283 12.62 3.83 5.72
C THR A 283 12.12 3.41 4.35
N GLN A 284 10.81 3.55 4.11
CA GLN A 284 10.16 3.35 2.80
C GLN A 284 10.48 1.96 2.22
N PHE A 285 10.60 0.97 3.10
CA PHE A 285 10.82 -0.44 2.77
C PHE A 285 9.49 -1.18 2.80
N CYS A 286 9.52 -2.46 2.44
CA CYS A 286 8.35 -3.32 2.50
C CYS A 286 8.64 -4.57 3.34
N ALA A 287 7.62 -5.15 3.98
CA ALA A 287 7.76 -6.39 4.73
C ALA A 287 6.62 -7.39 4.51
N THR A 288 6.95 -8.68 4.51
CA THR A 288 5.98 -9.80 4.44
C THR A 288 6.30 -10.87 5.47
N VAL A 289 5.34 -11.74 5.78
CA VAL A 289 5.52 -12.84 6.72
C VAL A 289 5.67 -14.15 5.95
N GLN A 290 6.71 -14.90 6.28
CA GLN A 290 6.91 -16.29 5.89
C GLN A 290 6.73 -17.20 7.10
N HIS A 291 6.16 -18.38 6.91
CA HIS A 291 5.91 -19.33 7.99
C HIS A 291 6.33 -20.73 7.56
N ASP A 292 7.19 -21.36 8.35
CA ASP A 292 7.54 -22.77 8.20
C ASP A 292 6.47 -23.62 8.90
N PRO A 293 5.66 -24.42 8.18
CA PRO A 293 4.58 -25.21 8.77
C PRO A 293 5.04 -26.25 9.80
N SER A 294 6.33 -26.59 9.83
CA SER A 294 6.92 -27.51 10.81
C SER A 294 7.38 -26.83 12.10
N SER A 295 7.32 -25.49 12.15
CA SER A 295 7.72 -24.68 13.29
C SER A 295 6.54 -23.83 13.80
N ALA A 296 6.66 -23.31 15.02
CA ALA A 296 5.75 -22.28 15.53
C ALA A 296 6.26 -20.85 15.24
N SER A 297 7.29 -20.72 14.40
CA SER A 297 8.00 -19.47 14.18
C SER A 297 7.66 -18.81 12.85
N TYR A 298 7.47 -17.51 12.91
CA TYR A 298 7.16 -16.64 11.78
C TYR A 298 8.36 -15.76 11.47
N GLN A 299 8.68 -15.60 10.19
CA GLN A 299 9.81 -14.82 9.70
C GLN A 299 9.28 -13.59 8.98
N ILE A 300 9.45 -12.41 9.58
CA ILE A 300 9.08 -11.14 8.94
C ILE A 300 10.25 -10.73 8.05
N TYR A 301 10.15 -10.97 6.75
CA TYR A 301 11.13 -10.55 5.76
C TYR A 301 10.99 -9.06 5.46
N VAL A 302 12.12 -8.35 5.41
CA VAL A 302 12.24 -6.93 5.14
C VAL A 302 13.10 -6.74 3.89
N LEU A 303 12.55 -6.05 2.88
CA LEU A 303 13.19 -5.87 1.58
C LEU A 303 13.19 -4.39 1.18
N GLY A 304 14.26 -3.97 0.51
CA GLY A 304 14.38 -2.62 -0.04
C GLY A 304 14.41 -1.53 1.03
N GLY A 305 13.91 -0.35 0.65
CA GLY A 305 13.99 0.88 1.43
C GLY A 305 15.30 1.62 1.23
N ALA A 306 15.52 2.64 2.05
CA ALA A 306 16.73 3.44 2.05
C ALA A 306 17.18 3.77 3.47
N ASP A 307 18.47 4.07 3.63
CA ASP A 307 18.96 4.74 4.83
C ASP A 307 18.48 6.20 4.80
N TYR A 308 17.87 6.65 5.89
CA TYR A 308 17.28 7.99 5.93
C TYR A 308 18.31 9.13 5.86
N HIS A 309 19.53 8.91 6.37
CA HIS A 309 20.55 9.95 6.46
C HIS A 309 21.44 9.99 5.21
N SER A 310 21.96 8.85 4.77
CA SER A 310 22.78 8.78 3.56
C SER A 310 21.95 8.81 2.29
N GLN A 311 20.65 8.49 2.38
CA GLN A 311 19.71 8.37 1.26
C GLN A 311 20.07 7.25 0.28
N ASP A 312 20.97 6.35 0.69
CA ASP A 312 21.35 5.18 -0.10
C ASP A 312 20.24 4.14 -0.08
N VAL A 313 19.87 3.66 -1.26
CA VAL A 313 18.91 2.56 -1.40
C VAL A 313 19.54 1.25 -0.94
N ILE A 314 18.82 0.51 -0.10
CA ILE A 314 19.33 -0.68 0.58
C ILE A 314 19.00 -1.94 -0.24
N THR A 315 20.02 -2.78 -0.46
CA THR A 315 19.88 -4.09 -1.11
C THR A 315 19.77 -5.24 -0.13
N ASP A 316 20.14 -5.03 1.13
CA ASP A 316 20.15 -6.10 2.14
C ASP A 316 18.73 -6.60 2.43
N VAL A 317 18.61 -7.92 2.53
CA VAL A 317 17.38 -8.60 2.94
C VAL A 317 17.61 -9.20 4.31
N ASP A 318 16.80 -8.76 5.26
CA ASP A 318 16.83 -9.23 6.64
C ASP A 318 15.49 -9.86 6.99
N TYR A 319 15.47 -10.73 8.00
CA TYR A 319 14.21 -11.21 8.56
C TYR A 319 14.25 -11.32 10.08
N LEU A 320 13.14 -10.93 10.70
CA LEU A 320 12.92 -11.04 12.14
C LEU A 320 12.13 -12.31 12.44
N SER A 321 12.71 -13.20 13.25
CA SER A 321 12.00 -14.37 13.74
C SER A 321 11.17 -14.06 14.98
N ILE A 322 9.93 -14.49 14.99
CA ILE A 322 9.02 -14.47 16.15
C ILE A 322 8.67 -15.93 16.46
N PRO A 323 8.81 -16.42 17.71
CA PRO A 323 8.85 -15.63 18.95
C PRO A 323 10.25 -15.34 19.52
N SER A 324 11.35 -15.59 18.82
CA SER A 324 12.69 -15.29 19.38
C SER A 324 13.02 -13.79 19.39
N PHE A 325 12.30 -12.99 18.59
CA PHE A 325 12.57 -11.56 18.33
C PHE A 325 14.04 -11.32 17.96
N LYS A 326 14.58 -12.19 17.11
CA LYS A 326 15.97 -12.13 16.65
C LYS A 326 16.05 -11.90 15.15
N TRP A 327 16.90 -10.97 14.76
CA TRP A 327 17.23 -10.66 13.38
C TRP A 327 18.24 -11.65 12.81
N TYR A 328 17.99 -12.05 11.57
CA TYR A 328 18.85 -12.84 10.71
C TYR A 328 18.98 -12.16 9.36
N ASN A 329 20.05 -12.47 8.63
CA ASN A 329 20.30 -11.95 7.28
C ASN A 329 20.02 -13.06 6.27
N ALA A 330 19.46 -12.67 5.12
CA ALA A 330 19.35 -13.50 3.93
C ALA A 330 20.25 -12.92 2.83
N ALA A 331 20.41 -13.63 1.71
CA ALA A 331 21.08 -13.07 0.56
C ALA A 331 20.29 -11.85 0.00
N GLY A 332 21.03 -10.76 -0.25
CA GLY A 332 20.46 -9.48 -0.67
C GLY A 332 19.91 -9.46 -2.10
N LEU A 333 19.29 -8.33 -2.44
CA LEU A 333 18.80 -8.01 -3.77
C LEU A 333 19.95 -7.63 -4.72
N SER A 334 19.81 -7.99 -5.99
CA SER A 334 20.72 -7.50 -7.04
C SER A 334 20.54 -6.01 -7.34
N GLU A 335 19.35 -5.49 -7.10
CA GLU A 335 18.97 -4.08 -7.26
C GLU A 335 17.93 -3.74 -6.19
N GLY A 336 18.19 -2.72 -5.37
CA GLY A 336 17.29 -2.28 -4.32
C GLY A 336 16.25 -1.30 -4.86
N ARG A 337 15.09 -1.22 -4.20
CA ARG A 337 14.09 -0.19 -4.44
C ARG A 337 13.61 0.37 -3.10
N MET A 338 13.33 1.66 -3.05
CA MET A 338 12.65 2.33 -1.93
C MET A 338 11.25 2.77 -2.35
N THR A 339 10.37 3.12 -1.40
CA THR A 339 8.93 3.43 -1.58
C THR A 339 8.11 2.30 -2.19
N LEU A 340 8.56 1.06 -2.06
CA LEU A 340 7.89 -0.10 -2.64
C LEU A 340 6.84 -0.70 -1.69
N SER A 341 5.90 -1.46 -2.24
CA SER A 341 4.98 -2.33 -1.50
C SER A 341 5.31 -3.80 -1.78
N CYS A 342 4.86 -4.72 -0.92
CA CYS A 342 5.08 -6.14 -1.15
C CYS A 342 3.89 -7.03 -0.78
N GLN A 343 3.80 -8.17 -1.47
CA GLN A 343 2.85 -9.23 -1.19
C GLN A 343 3.56 -10.58 -1.31
N ALA A 344 3.24 -11.53 -0.43
CA ALA A 344 3.76 -12.88 -0.49
C ALA A 344 2.73 -13.83 -1.12
N TYR A 345 3.17 -14.65 -2.07
CA TYR A 345 2.41 -15.76 -2.61
C TYR A 345 3.21 -17.05 -2.41
N GLY A 346 2.83 -17.81 -1.37
CA GLY A 346 3.70 -18.87 -0.86
C GLY A 346 5.04 -18.31 -0.39
N ARG A 347 6.14 -18.96 -0.82
CA ARG A 347 7.50 -18.52 -0.45
C ARG A 347 8.05 -17.38 -1.32
N GLN A 348 7.29 -16.95 -2.33
CA GLN A 348 7.70 -15.92 -3.29
C GLN A 348 7.15 -14.56 -2.85
N ILE A 349 8.05 -13.61 -2.66
CA ILE A 349 7.73 -12.25 -2.24
C ILE A 349 7.80 -11.35 -3.48
N PHE A 350 6.67 -10.75 -3.84
CA PHE A 350 6.60 -9.70 -4.83
C PHE A 350 7.02 -8.37 -4.20
N GLY A 351 8.06 -7.73 -4.73
CA GLY A 351 8.33 -6.31 -4.50
C GLY A 351 7.78 -5.49 -5.67
N VAL A 352 6.91 -4.53 -5.38
CA VAL A 352 6.09 -3.84 -6.39
C VAL A 352 6.28 -2.33 -6.29
N GLY A 353 6.52 -1.71 -7.44
CA GLY A 353 6.82 -0.29 -7.57
C GLY A 353 8.21 0.05 -7.04
N GLY A 354 8.29 1.23 -6.46
CA GLY A 354 9.45 1.85 -5.86
C GLY A 354 10.28 2.66 -6.84
N ARG A 355 11.32 3.30 -6.29
CA ARG A 355 12.35 4.04 -7.03
C ARG A 355 13.74 3.47 -6.74
N LEU A 356 14.65 3.60 -7.70
CA LEU A 356 16.03 3.09 -7.65
C LEU A 356 16.98 4.02 -6.89
N ALA A 357 16.58 5.27 -6.70
CA ALA A 357 17.33 6.27 -5.95
C ALA A 357 16.37 7.21 -5.20
N TRP A 358 16.86 7.85 -4.13
CA TRP A 358 16.14 8.89 -3.41
C TRP A 358 16.09 10.18 -4.25
N ALA A 359 15.17 10.21 -5.20
CA ALA A 359 14.93 11.37 -6.06
C ALA A 359 13.46 11.42 -6.48
N ASP A 360 12.98 12.64 -6.76
CA ASP A 360 11.59 12.88 -7.16
C ASP A 360 11.43 13.16 -8.67
N ASP A 361 12.53 13.05 -9.44
CA ASP A 361 12.61 13.39 -10.86
C ASP A 361 13.18 12.23 -11.69
N SER A 362 13.78 12.48 -12.85
CA SER A 362 14.38 11.44 -13.70
C SER A 362 15.46 10.62 -12.98
N ASP A 363 16.12 11.19 -11.97
CA ASP A 363 17.23 10.55 -11.26
C ASP A 363 16.75 9.43 -10.35
N ALA A 364 15.43 9.32 -10.10
CA ALA A 364 14.81 8.19 -9.39
C ALA A 364 14.98 6.84 -10.12
N GLY A 365 15.45 6.86 -11.37
CA GLY A 365 15.72 5.69 -12.19
C GLY A 365 14.49 5.15 -12.94
N CYS A 366 14.75 4.21 -13.85
CA CYS A 366 13.74 3.47 -14.60
C CYS A 366 14.03 1.97 -14.52
N TYR A 367 12.97 1.18 -14.43
CA TYR A 367 13.01 -0.28 -14.55
C TYR A 367 11.82 -0.72 -15.42
N THR A 368 11.96 -1.85 -16.10
CA THR A 368 11.10 -2.23 -17.22
C THR A 368 9.78 -2.87 -16.82
N MET A 369 9.61 -3.29 -15.55
CA MET A 369 8.41 -3.96 -15.05
C MET A 369 8.09 -3.56 -13.60
N PRO A 370 6.81 -3.38 -13.24
CA PRO A 370 6.42 -2.85 -11.95
C PRO A 370 6.80 -3.76 -10.79
N ALA A 371 6.91 -5.07 -10.99
CA ALA A 371 7.19 -6.04 -9.94
C ALA A 371 8.47 -6.87 -10.18
N PHE A 372 9.12 -7.29 -9.09
CA PHE A 372 10.10 -8.37 -9.07
C PHE A 372 9.69 -9.45 -8.06
N VAL A 373 10.23 -10.66 -8.20
CA VAL A 373 9.96 -11.77 -7.27
C VAL A 373 11.26 -12.20 -6.58
N TYR A 374 11.26 -12.15 -5.25
CA TYR A 374 12.30 -12.72 -4.39
C TYR A 374 11.82 -14.04 -3.79
N ASP A 375 12.55 -15.12 -4.00
CA ASP A 375 12.23 -16.42 -3.39
C ASP A 375 12.90 -16.54 -2.03
N ALA A 376 12.12 -16.49 -0.95
CA ALA A 376 12.60 -16.53 0.42
C ALA A 376 13.28 -17.86 0.81
N GLN A 377 13.02 -18.96 0.08
CA GLN A 377 13.64 -20.25 0.35
C GLN A 377 15.03 -20.38 -0.25
N SER A 378 15.20 -19.91 -1.49
CA SER A 378 16.48 -19.95 -2.19
C SER A 378 17.29 -18.66 -2.09
N GLU A 379 16.68 -17.62 -1.52
CA GLU A 379 17.26 -16.28 -1.31
C GLU A 379 17.78 -15.65 -2.61
N VAL A 380 16.97 -15.71 -3.68
CA VAL A 380 17.33 -15.13 -4.98
C VAL A 380 16.16 -14.39 -5.61
N VAL A 381 16.48 -13.33 -6.36
CA VAL A 381 15.53 -12.69 -7.28
C VAL A 381 15.36 -13.59 -8.50
N ARG A 382 14.12 -14.00 -8.78
CA ARG A 382 13.76 -14.87 -9.90
C ARG A 382 13.35 -14.05 -11.13
N SER A 383 13.64 -14.58 -12.32
CA SER A 383 13.19 -14.02 -13.59
C SER A 383 11.74 -14.37 -13.94
N GLY A 384 11.15 -15.33 -13.24
CA GLY A 384 9.77 -15.78 -13.44
C GLY A 384 9.12 -16.23 -12.13
N PHE A 385 7.80 -16.15 -12.12
CA PHE A 385 6.94 -16.65 -11.05
C PHE A 385 6.55 -18.10 -11.32
N ASP A 386 6.48 -18.91 -10.27
CA ASP A 386 6.03 -20.30 -10.32
C ASP A 386 5.01 -20.59 -9.21
N PRO A 387 3.72 -20.85 -9.53
CA PRO A 387 2.70 -21.12 -8.52
C PRO A 387 2.92 -22.42 -7.73
N GLY A 388 3.83 -23.30 -8.17
CA GLY A 388 4.22 -24.50 -7.43
C GLY A 388 5.12 -24.22 -6.21
N LEU A 389 5.72 -23.03 -6.12
CA LEU A 389 6.66 -22.67 -5.05
C LEU A 389 5.93 -22.09 -3.82
N MET A 390 5.16 -22.94 -3.15
CA MET A 390 4.30 -22.51 -2.04
C MET A 390 4.98 -22.59 -0.67
N THR A 391 5.65 -23.70 -0.37
CA THR A 391 6.13 -23.98 0.98
C THR A 391 7.46 -23.30 1.26
N TYR A 392 7.49 -22.55 2.37
CA TYR A 392 8.70 -22.03 3.00
C TYR A 392 9.17 -22.97 4.11
N SER A 393 10.49 -23.10 4.27
CA SER A 393 11.10 -23.77 5.41
C SER A 393 12.34 -23.00 5.88
N LEU A 394 12.57 -23.05 7.19
CA LEU A 394 13.73 -22.39 7.79
C LEU A 394 15.03 -22.99 7.26
N SER A 395 16.05 -22.14 7.11
CA SER A 395 17.42 -22.64 6.92
C SER A 395 17.83 -23.52 8.11
N SER A 396 18.68 -24.51 7.88
CA SER A 396 19.15 -25.40 8.95
C SER A 396 19.87 -24.65 10.08
N ALA A 397 20.59 -23.58 9.73
CA ALA A 397 21.26 -22.71 10.70
C ALA A 397 20.25 -21.93 11.56
N THR A 398 19.27 -21.30 10.93
CA THR A 398 18.20 -20.54 11.62
C THR A 398 17.36 -21.46 12.50
N ALA A 399 16.97 -22.63 12.00
CA ALA A 399 16.21 -23.62 12.76
C ALA A 399 16.99 -24.12 13.99
N ALA A 400 18.30 -24.35 13.86
CA ALA A 400 19.15 -24.75 14.98
C ALA A 400 19.29 -23.65 16.04
N ASP A 401 19.42 -22.39 15.60
CA ASP A 401 19.51 -21.24 16.51
C ASP A 401 18.19 -20.97 17.25
N ILE A 402 17.05 -21.01 16.55
CA ILE A 402 15.71 -20.90 17.16
C ILE A 402 15.50 -22.05 18.16
N LYS A 403 15.91 -23.27 17.82
CA LYS A 403 15.81 -24.41 18.75
C LYS A 403 16.65 -24.20 20.02
N ALA A 404 17.80 -23.56 19.91
CA ALA A 404 18.68 -23.27 21.04
C ALA A 404 18.17 -22.09 21.90
N SER A 405 17.57 -21.07 21.27
CA SER A 405 17.04 -19.88 21.91
C SER A 405 15.69 -19.47 21.31
N PRO A 406 14.60 -20.18 21.65
CA PRO A 406 13.29 -19.99 21.01
C PRO A 406 12.60 -18.68 21.39
N TYR A 407 13.02 -18.05 22.49
CA TYR A 407 12.39 -16.86 23.06
C TYR A 407 13.45 -15.79 23.34
N PRO A 408 13.07 -14.50 23.42
CA PRO A 408 13.98 -13.43 23.82
C PRO A 408 14.41 -13.60 25.28
N SER A 409 15.55 -13.00 25.62
CA SER A 409 16.04 -12.96 27.00
C SER A 409 15.15 -12.13 27.94
N SER A 410 14.37 -11.20 27.39
CA SER A 410 13.43 -10.36 28.13
C SER A 410 12.17 -10.09 27.32
N TRP A 411 11.02 -10.21 27.97
CA TRP A 411 9.73 -9.86 27.41
C TRP A 411 9.32 -8.45 27.83
N ALA A 412 8.65 -7.73 26.93
CA ALA A 412 8.07 -6.42 27.21
C ALA A 412 7.03 -6.49 28.35
N SER A 413 6.30 -7.59 28.43
CA SER A 413 5.33 -7.87 29.49
C SER A 413 5.12 -9.38 29.66
N PRO A 414 4.64 -9.84 30.84
CA PRO A 414 4.19 -11.22 31.00
C PRO A 414 3.02 -11.59 30.08
N ALA A 415 2.11 -10.64 29.81
CA ALA A 415 0.97 -10.86 28.92
C ALA A 415 1.41 -11.20 27.49
N LEU A 416 2.41 -10.49 26.95
CA LEU A 416 2.97 -10.80 25.64
C LEU A 416 3.64 -12.19 25.62
N MET A 417 4.37 -12.53 26.68
CA MET A 417 4.99 -13.86 26.82
C MET A 417 3.95 -14.99 26.78
N GLU A 418 2.82 -14.80 27.47
CA GLU A 418 1.74 -15.79 27.55
C GLU A 418 1.14 -16.12 26.18
N LEU A 419 1.15 -15.20 25.22
CA LEU A 419 0.67 -15.43 23.85
C LEU A 419 1.48 -16.50 23.11
N PHE A 420 2.76 -16.66 23.45
CA PHE A 420 3.66 -17.61 22.81
C PHE A 420 3.93 -18.87 23.64
N VAL A 421 4.00 -18.74 24.96
CA VAL A 421 4.40 -19.83 25.86
C VAL A 421 3.21 -20.68 26.34
N SER A 422 1.98 -20.15 26.31
CA SER A 422 0.80 -20.85 26.88
C SER A 422 0.31 -22.05 26.06
N GLN A 423 0.92 -22.37 24.92
CA GLN A 423 0.57 -23.57 24.15
C GLN A 423 1.11 -24.90 24.73
N ILE A 424 1.77 -24.89 25.90
CA ILE A 424 2.42 -26.08 26.47
C ILE A 424 1.64 -26.72 27.64
N ASN A 425 0.52 -26.14 28.10
CA ASN A 425 -0.16 -26.60 29.34
C ASN A 425 -1.50 -27.34 29.20
N THR A 426 -1.83 -27.93 28.05
CA THR A 426 -3.02 -28.80 27.91
C THR A 426 -2.77 -30.23 27.43
N THR A 427 -1.58 -30.79 27.71
CA THR A 427 -1.42 -32.25 27.77
C THR A 427 -0.37 -32.69 28.80
N SER A 428 -0.84 -33.44 29.79
CA SER A 428 -0.11 -34.41 30.64
C SER A 428 0.75 -33.87 31.81
N ALA A 429 0.23 -33.97 33.03
CA ALA A 429 0.60 -35.09 33.93
C ALA A 429 -0.21 -35.08 35.24
N THR A 430 -0.96 -36.17 35.35
CA THR A 430 -1.71 -36.73 36.47
C THR A 430 -0.89 -36.83 37.75
N ALA A 431 -1.50 -36.45 38.87
CA ALA A 431 -1.11 -36.88 40.20
C ALA A 431 -1.28 -38.41 40.33
N SER A 432 -0.27 -39.07 40.90
CA SER A 432 -0.29 -40.49 41.25
C SER A 432 -1.26 -40.75 42.41
N PRO A 433 -2.14 -41.76 42.29
CA PRO A 433 -2.15 -42.78 43.34
C PRO A 433 -2.25 -44.21 42.77
N SER A 434 -1.70 -45.17 43.50
CA SER A 434 -1.91 -46.62 43.34
C SER A 434 -2.46 -47.19 44.65
N PRO A 435 -3.09 -48.38 44.69
CA PRO A 435 -3.62 -49.22 43.59
C PRO A 435 -5.07 -49.74 43.85
N THR A 436 -5.63 -50.45 42.84
CA THR A 436 -6.43 -51.71 42.93
C THR A 436 -7.81 -51.71 42.24
N SER A 437 -7.97 -52.71 41.35
CA SER A 437 -9.18 -53.42 40.87
C SER A 437 -10.28 -52.69 40.06
N THR A 438 -10.32 -53.07 38.78
CA THR A 438 -11.48 -53.46 37.93
C THR A 438 -12.74 -52.61 37.80
N SER A 439 -13.16 -52.54 36.52
CA SER A 439 -14.50 -52.37 35.92
C SER A 439 -14.84 -50.97 35.39
N GLY A 440 -15.34 -50.96 34.14
CA GLY A 440 -15.35 -49.82 33.22
C GLY A 440 -16.46 -48.79 33.42
N GLY A 441 -16.31 -47.69 32.70
CA GLY A 441 -17.31 -46.63 32.55
C GLY A 441 -16.86 -45.66 31.45
N GLY A 442 -17.69 -45.53 30.40
CA GLY A 442 -17.40 -44.78 29.18
C GLY A 442 -17.40 -43.26 29.34
N SER A 443 -16.71 -42.61 28.41
CA SER A 443 -16.64 -41.16 28.20
C SER A 443 -18.01 -40.55 27.86
N GLN A 444 -18.43 -39.50 28.55
CA GLN A 444 -19.48 -38.59 28.09
C GLN A 444 -18.83 -37.32 27.51
N SER A 445 -19.14 -37.02 26.25
CA SER A 445 -18.78 -35.76 25.60
C SER A 445 -19.90 -34.74 25.77
N HIS A 446 -19.55 -33.49 26.09
CA HIS A 446 -20.50 -32.37 26.22
C HIS A 446 -20.94 -31.78 24.87
N THR A 447 -20.87 -32.56 23.79
CA THR A 447 -21.33 -32.18 22.44
C THR A 447 -22.84 -31.88 22.42
N GLY A 448 -23.62 -32.50 23.31
CA GLY A 448 -25.07 -32.29 23.39
C GLY A 448 -25.51 -30.93 23.95
N ALA A 449 -24.70 -30.29 24.79
CA ALA A 449 -25.06 -29.01 25.42
C ALA A 449 -24.89 -27.82 24.45
N ILE A 450 -23.89 -27.89 23.57
CA ILE A 450 -23.60 -26.84 22.58
C ILE A 450 -24.56 -26.94 21.38
N ALA A 451 -24.94 -28.15 20.97
CA ALA A 451 -25.95 -28.33 19.91
C ALA A 451 -27.38 -27.95 20.36
N GLY A 452 -27.71 -28.09 21.64
CA GLY A 452 -29.04 -27.76 22.18
C GLY A 452 -29.35 -26.25 22.23
N GLY A 453 -28.34 -25.42 22.50
CA GLY A 453 -28.51 -23.96 22.61
C GLY A 453 -28.83 -23.29 21.27
N VAL A 454 -28.18 -23.73 20.18
CA VAL A 454 -28.35 -23.13 18.85
C VAL A 454 -29.73 -23.45 18.27
N VAL A 455 -30.21 -24.68 18.43
CA VAL A 455 -31.55 -25.07 17.96
C VAL A 455 -32.65 -24.39 18.80
N GLY A 456 -32.45 -24.25 20.11
CA GLY A 456 -33.37 -23.52 20.99
C GLY A 456 -33.47 -22.03 20.66
N GLY A 457 -32.34 -21.38 20.34
CA GLY A 457 -32.30 -19.96 19.97
C GLY A 457 -33.04 -19.65 18.68
N VAL A 458 -32.85 -20.47 17.64
CA VAL A 458 -33.52 -20.27 16.33
C VAL A 458 -35.04 -20.46 16.43
N VAL A 459 -35.49 -21.47 17.19
CA VAL A 459 -36.93 -21.70 17.42
C VAL A 459 -37.53 -20.58 18.28
N GLY A 460 -36.80 -20.12 19.30
CA GLY A 460 -37.23 -19.00 20.15
C GLY A 460 -37.37 -17.69 19.38
N LEU A 461 -36.40 -17.35 18.51
CA LEU A 461 -36.43 -16.15 17.70
C LEU A 461 -37.56 -16.19 16.67
N ALA A 462 -37.79 -17.34 16.03
CA ALA A 462 -38.89 -17.54 15.10
C ALA A 462 -40.27 -17.35 15.77
N LEU A 463 -40.44 -17.85 16.99
CA LEU A 463 -41.67 -17.65 17.77
C LEU A 463 -41.90 -16.19 18.15
N LEU A 464 -40.85 -15.46 18.55
CA LEU A 464 -40.95 -14.03 18.89
C LEU A 464 -41.31 -13.18 17.67
N LEU A 465 -40.73 -13.47 16.50
CA LEU A 465 -41.08 -12.79 15.25
C LEU A 465 -42.52 -13.09 14.81
N ALA A 466 -42.97 -14.34 14.95
CA ALA A 466 -44.36 -14.72 14.65
C ALA A 466 -45.37 -14.03 15.58
N LEU A 467 -45.06 -13.90 16.88
CA LEU A 467 -45.87 -13.16 17.85
C LEU A 467 -45.91 -11.66 17.52
N GLY A 468 -44.76 -11.05 17.20
CA GLY A 468 -44.69 -9.65 16.80
C GLY A 468 -45.54 -9.35 15.55
N TYR A 469 -45.45 -10.19 14.53
CA TYR A 469 -46.28 -10.07 13.33
C TYR A 469 -47.77 -10.25 13.63
N PHE A 470 -48.15 -11.18 14.51
CA PHE A 470 -49.54 -11.42 14.89
C PHE A 470 -50.18 -10.21 15.61
N PHE A 471 -49.44 -9.54 16.51
CA PHE A 471 -49.93 -8.34 17.20
C PHE A 471 -50.06 -7.13 16.24
N LEU A 472 -49.09 -6.94 15.34
CA LEU A 472 -49.17 -5.89 14.31
C LEU A 472 -50.33 -6.12 13.33
N ARG A 473 -50.61 -7.38 12.97
CA ARG A 473 -51.76 -7.74 12.14
C ARG A 473 -53.10 -7.52 12.86
N ARG A 474 -53.13 -7.65 14.18
CA ARG A 474 -54.34 -7.41 14.99
C ARG A 474 -54.61 -5.92 15.21
N GLN A 475 -53.58 -5.08 15.30
CA GLN A 475 -53.75 -3.62 15.42
C GLN A 475 -54.14 -2.92 14.11
N ARG A 476 -53.86 -3.52 12.95
CA ARG A 476 -54.28 -2.97 11.64
C ARG A 476 -55.75 -3.21 11.26
N ARG A 477 -56.62 -3.58 12.22
CA ARG A 477 -58.07 -3.73 12.01
C ARG A 477 -58.95 -2.69 12.73
N ALA A 478 -58.38 -1.58 13.18
CA ALA A 478 -59.16 -0.44 13.67
C ALA A 478 -58.57 0.88 13.15
N VAL A 479 -59.03 1.30 11.97
CA VAL A 479 -58.95 2.71 11.54
C VAL A 479 -60.38 3.16 11.27
N PRO A 480 -61.00 3.95 12.16
CA PRO A 480 -62.08 4.84 11.78
C PRO A 480 -61.48 6.09 11.13
N GLN A 481 -61.92 6.38 9.90
CA GLN A 481 -61.73 7.68 9.27
C GLN A 481 -62.61 8.71 9.98
N THR A 482 -62.03 9.86 10.31
CA THR A 482 -62.79 11.08 10.65
C THR A 482 -62.18 12.25 9.88
N GLU A 483 -62.87 12.69 8.84
CA GLU A 483 -62.80 14.05 8.31
C GLU A 483 -63.48 14.99 9.31
N GLU A 484 -62.84 16.10 9.68
CA GLU A 484 -63.55 17.33 10.06
C GLU A 484 -62.70 18.58 9.79
N SER A 485 -63.42 19.63 9.43
CA SER A 485 -63.06 20.84 8.69
C SER A 485 -62.53 22.03 9.53
N LEU A 486 -61.56 22.75 8.94
CA LEU A 486 -61.15 24.19 9.00
C LEU A 486 -61.90 25.19 9.93
N PRO A 487 -61.22 26.24 10.46
CA PRO A 487 -61.00 27.46 9.66
C PRO A 487 -59.63 28.17 9.78
N VAL A 488 -59.38 28.93 8.71
CA VAL A 488 -58.26 29.81 8.37
C VAL A 488 -58.15 31.01 9.32
N ALA A 489 -56.91 31.38 9.70
CA ALA A 489 -56.56 32.75 10.06
C ALA A 489 -55.15 33.09 9.54
N ALA A 490 -55.07 34.22 8.85
CA ALA A 490 -53.91 34.72 8.11
C ALA A 490 -52.82 35.29 9.03
N GLY A 491 -51.56 35.10 8.64
CA GLY A 491 -50.39 35.76 9.22
C GLY A 491 -49.21 35.70 8.24
N SER A 492 -48.72 36.87 7.89
CA SER A 492 -47.73 37.19 6.85
C SER A 492 -46.32 36.66 7.12
N TRP A 493 -45.66 36.18 6.05
CA TRP A 493 -44.24 35.86 6.05
C TRP A 493 -43.40 37.12 5.78
N GLU A 494 -42.77 37.65 6.82
CA GLU A 494 -41.68 38.63 6.71
C GLU A 494 -40.32 37.91 6.74
N LYS A 495 -39.47 38.26 5.77
CA LYS A 495 -38.08 37.80 5.65
C LYS A 495 -37.24 38.49 6.73
N ALA A 496 -36.44 37.74 7.47
CA ALA A 496 -35.42 38.29 8.35
C ALA A 496 -34.16 38.61 7.55
N GLU A 497 -33.75 39.87 7.60
CA GLU A 497 -32.51 40.39 7.02
C GLU A 497 -31.28 40.04 7.87
N LEU A 498 -30.13 39.87 7.20
CA LEU A 498 -28.80 39.79 7.81
C LEU A 498 -28.18 41.21 7.88
N PRO A 499 -27.47 41.57 8.98
CA PRO A 499 -26.93 42.90 9.14
C PRO A 499 -25.62 43.10 8.35
N THR A 500 -25.63 44.12 7.49
CA THR A 500 -24.46 44.71 6.83
C THR A 500 -23.73 45.67 7.78
N SER A 501 -22.42 45.49 7.92
CA SER A 501 -21.50 46.55 8.34
C SER A 501 -20.42 46.69 7.28
N GLY A 502 -20.30 47.91 6.75
CA GLY A 502 -19.60 48.20 5.52
C GLY A 502 -18.09 48.35 5.65
N CYS A 503 -17.44 48.26 4.49
CA CYS A 503 -16.27 49.07 4.19
C CYS A 503 -16.32 49.44 2.70
N THR A 504 -16.05 50.72 2.44
CA THR A 504 -16.29 51.48 1.21
C THR A 504 -15.34 51.08 0.08
N VAL A 505 -15.89 50.88 -1.12
CA VAL A 505 -15.15 50.85 -2.39
C VAL A 505 -15.43 52.17 -3.12
N SER A 506 -14.38 52.91 -3.45
CA SER A 506 -14.46 54.11 -4.30
C SER A 506 -14.24 53.70 -5.77
N GLU A 507 -15.22 54.01 -6.61
CA GLU A 507 -15.11 53.94 -8.08
C GLU A 507 -14.36 55.16 -8.63
N VAL A 508 -13.51 54.94 -9.63
CA VAL A 508 -13.18 55.94 -10.65
C VAL A 508 -13.32 55.27 -12.02
N SER A 509 -14.24 55.81 -12.80
CA SER A 509 -14.43 55.52 -14.23
C SER A 509 -13.43 56.31 -15.07
N GLY A 510 -13.00 55.74 -16.19
CA GLY A 510 -12.26 56.46 -17.24
C GLY A 510 -11.92 55.56 -18.42
N GLU A 511 -12.64 55.76 -19.52
CA GLU A 511 -12.42 55.21 -20.86
C GLU A 511 -10.95 55.27 -21.34
N ALA A 512 -10.51 54.25 -22.07
CA ALA A 512 -9.92 54.42 -23.41
C ALA A 512 -9.47 53.07 -24.03
N ALA A 513 -9.96 52.86 -25.25
CA ALA A 513 -9.29 52.28 -26.42
C ALA A 513 -8.45 50.99 -26.27
N ALA A 514 -8.95 49.93 -26.91
CA ALA A 514 -8.14 48.85 -27.44
C ALA A 514 -7.08 49.38 -28.42
N SER A 515 -5.84 48.91 -28.26
CA SER A 515 -4.83 48.90 -29.31
C SER A 515 -4.16 47.54 -29.31
N GLU A 516 -4.29 46.81 -30.41
CA GLU A 516 -3.36 45.74 -30.75
C GLU A 516 -1.98 46.34 -31.06
N LEU A 517 -0.91 45.59 -30.78
CA LEU A 517 0.19 45.40 -31.75
C LEU A 517 1.15 44.27 -31.37
N GLU A 518 1.34 43.41 -32.36
CA GLU A 518 2.51 42.66 -32.87
C GLU A 518 3.74 42.28 -32.02
N SER A 519 4.18 41.07 -32.38
CA SER A 519 5.43 40.37 -32.11
C SER A 519 6.69 41.04 -32.65
N GLU A 520 7.77 41.01 -31.85
CA GLU A 520 9.15 40.60 -32.19
C GLU A 520 10.13 41.23 -31.19
N GLN A 521 10.85 40.41 -30.40
CA GLN A 521 12.33 40.41 -30.40
C GLN A 521 12.94 39.48 -29.34
N LEU A 522 14.05 38.87 -29.78
CA LEU A 522 15.01 38.02 -29.07
C LEU A 522 15.36 38.52 -27.64
N MET A 523 15.30 37.61 -26.67
CA MET A 523 16.01 37.75 -25.40
C MET A 523 17.44 37.22 -25.54
N THR A 524 18.38 38.16 -25.56
CA THR A 524 19.83 37.94 -25.55
C THR A 524 20.30 37.55 -24.15
N ARG A 525 21.15 36.51 -24.08
CA ARG A 525 21.86 36.04 -22.88
C ARG A 525 22.79 37.13 -22.33
N HIS A 526 22.88 37.23 -20.99
CA HIS A 526 23.89 38.03 -20.31
C HIS A 526 25.02 37.12 -19.81
N GLU A 527 26.23 37.32 -20.36
CA GLU A 527 27.50 36.79 -19.85
C GLU A 527 28.14 37.82 -18.91
N LEU A 528 28.68 37.36 -17.78
CA LEU A 528 29.49 38.18 -16.86
C LEU A 528 30.98 37.98 -17.16
N ALA A 529 31.68 39.08 -17.44
CA ALA A 529 33.12 39.09 -17.71
C ALA A 529 33.96 39.11 -16.42
N GLY A 530 35.08 38.38 -16.45
CA GLY A 530 35.97 38.09 -15.33
C GLY A 530 37.03 39.14 -14.99
N GLY A 531 37.81 38.80 -13.96
CA GLY A 531 38.97 39.53 -13.49
C GLY A 531 39.97 38.62 -12.76
N ASN A 532 40.89 38.04 -13.54
CA ASN A 532 42.33 37.87 -13.29
C ASN A 532 42.83 37.38 -11.91
N GLU A 533 43.23 36.10 -11.80
CA GLU A 533 44.47 35.74 -11.09
C GLU A 533 45.07 34.39 -11.53
N ARG A 534 46.37 34.23 -11.27
CA ARG A 534 47.35 33.48 -12.07
C ARG A 534 47.40 31.97 -11.79
N VAL A 535 47.62 31.23 -12.88
CA VAL A 535 47.94 29.80 -12.94
C VAL A 535 49.39 29.56 -12.49
N TYR A 536 49.59 28.53 -11.67
CA TYR A 536 50.86 27.78 -11.58
C TYR A 536 50.55 26.29 -11.82
N GLU A 537 51.02 25.77 -12.95
CA GLU A 537 51.17 24.33 -13.22
C GLU A 537 52.32 23.76 -12.39
N LEU A 538 52.16 22.54 -11.89
CA LEU A 538 53.27 21.70 -11.46
C LEU A 538 53.17 20.36 -12.20
N ASP A 539 54.16 20.15 -13.06
CA ASP A 539 54.43 18.91 -13.76
C ASP A 539 54.89 17.79 -12.81
N ALA A 540 54.48 16.58 -13.15
CA ALA A 540 54.97 15.34 -12.57
C ALA A 540 56.34 14.96 -13.16
N GLN A 541 57.24 14.41 -12.33
CA GLN A 541 58.18 13.38 -12.76
C GLN A 541 58.75 12.60 -11.55
N GLY A 542 58.86 11.28 -11.72
CA GLY A 542 59.32 10.35 -10.68
C GLY A 542 60.81 9.98 -10.75
N THR A 543 61.10 8.94 -9.94
CA THR A 543 62.32 8.10 -9.83
C THR A 543 63.43 8.53 -8.87
N GLY A 544 63.86 7.60 -7.99
CA GLY A 544 65.25 7.54 -7.50
C GLY A 544 65.49 7.26 -6.01
N ARG A 545 65.66 5.97 -5.66
CA ARG A 545 66.36 5.36 -4.51
C ARG A 545 67.18 6.25 -3.55
N ARG A 546 67.00 6.02 -2.24
CA ARG A 546 67.97 5.31 -1.38
C ARG A 546 67.28 4.72 -0.16
#